data_AF-A0A7S0T1M3-F1
#
_entry.id   AF-A0A7S0T1M3-F1
#
_cell.length_a   1.000
_cell.length_b   1.000
_cell.length_c   1.000
_cell.angle_alpha   90.00
_cell.angle_beta   90.00
_cell.angle_gamma   90.00
#
_symmetry.space_group_name_H-M   'P 1'
#
loop_
_entity.id
_entity.type
_entity.pdbx_description
1 polymer ?
#
loop_
_entity_poly.entity_id
_entity_poly.type
_entity_poly.pdbx_seq_one_letter_code
_entity_poly.pdbx_strand_id
1 'polypeptide(L)'
;YTRHAAASAVTYVLLSGSATPHKPPPIAKGGFTLHESTAMAEYLMERRVPPEHILKDTASMDTIGNAYMCLCVHAIPRNWRTVLVVTSAFHAGRTRAAFEWVWSLYTPGVHGAGLPAGLRAPVVGSTA
;
A
#
# COMPACT_ATOMS: atom_id res chain seq x y z
N TYR A 1 -2.46 26.13 -13.35
CA TYR A 1 -1.92 25.02 -12.54
C TYR A 1 -2.16 25.34 -11.08
N THR A 2 -3.14 24.70 -10.46
CA THR A 2 -3.42 24.88 -9.03
C THR A 2 -2.35 24.10 -8.27
N ARG A 3 -1.49 24.77 -7.50
CA ARG A 3 -0.58 24.05 -6.60
C ARG A 3 -1.44 23.28 -5.61
N HIS A 4 -1.22 21.97 -5.50
CA HIS A 4 -1.80 21.18 -4.42
C HIS A 4 -1.44 21.85 -3.09
N ALA A 5 -2.41 21.94 -2.18
CA ALA A 5 -2.23 22.57 -0.86
C ALA A 5 -1.00 21.98 -0.16
N ALA A 6 -0.28 22.80 0.59
CA ALA A 6 0.83 22.33 1.41
C ALA A 6 0.28 21.32 2.43
N ALA A 7 0.72 20.06 2.34
CA ALA A 7 0.35 19.03 3.31
C ALA A 7 1.01 19.37 4.66
N SER A 8 0.22 19.48 5.73
CA SER A 8 0.71 19.77 7.08
C SER A 8 1.25 18.53 7.82
N ALA A 9 1.21 17.36 7.19
CA ALA A 9 1.58 16.07 7.76
C ALA A 9 2.63 15.35 6.90
N VAL A 10 3.42 14.49 7.53
CA VAL A 10 4.37 13.59 6.85
C VAL A 10 3.60 12.78 5.81
N THR A 11 4.01 12.93 4.55
CA THR A 11 3.40 12.21 3.43
C THR A 11 4.32 11.06 3.04
N TYR A 12 3.80 9.84 3.09
CA TYR A 12 4.51 8.65 2.61
C TYR A 12 4.12 8.35 1.16
N VAL A 13 5.10 7.88 0.38
CA VAL A 13 4.88 7.36 -0.97
C VAL A 13 5.16 5.86 -0.94
N LEU A 14 4.11 5.05 -1.08
CA LEU A 14 4.24 3.62 -1.22
C LEU A 14 4.41 3.24 -2.70
N LEU A 15 5.51 2.56 -2.99
CA LEU A 15 5.86 2.04 -4.31
C LEU A 15 5.46 0.57 -4.38
N SER A 16 4.35 0.31 -5.06
CA SER A 16 3.82 -1.04 -5.28
C SER A 16 4.45 -1.71 -6.49
N GLY A 17 4.70 -3.01 -6.39
CA GLY A 17 5.19 -3.83 -7.50
C GLY A 17 6.56 -4.44 -7.24
N SER A 18 6.62 -5.75 -7.41
CA SER A 18 7.83 -6.58 -7.37
C SER A 18 8.31 -6.85 -8.79
N ALA A 19 7.97 -8.01 -9.33
CA ALA A 19 8.17 -8.43 -10.70
C ALA A 19 6.84 -9.00 -11.22
N THR A 20 6.87 -9.61 -12.40
CA THR A 20 5.71 -10.32 -12.95
C THR A 20 6.01 -11.83 -12.98
N PRO A 21 5.01 -12.70 -12.72
CA PRO A 21 5.21 -14.15 -12.80
C PRO A 21 5.40 -14.65 -14.24
N HIS A 22 5.16 -13.80 -15.25
CA HIS A 22 5.08 -14.22 -16.65
C HIS A 22 6.38 -14.06 -17.46
N LYS A 23 7.39 -13.41 -16.89
CA LYS A 23 8.72 -13.28 -17.53
C LYS A 23 9.82 -13.27 -16.46
N PRO A 24 11.06 -13.67 -16.79
CA PRO A 24 12.17 -13.56 -15.87
C PRO A 24 12.31 -12.14 -15.32
N PRO A 25 12.56 -11.98 -14.01
CA PRO A 25 12.75 -10.66 -13.43
C PRO A 25 14.04 -10.02 -13.95
N PRO A 26 14.08 -8.70 -14.15
CA PRO A 26 15.32 -7.99 -14.40
C PRO A 26 16.28 -8.15 -13.21
N ILE A 27 17.58 -8.25 -13.48
CA ILE A 27 18.61 -8.44 -12.46
C ILE A 27 19.39 -7.13 -12.28
N ALA A 28 19.45 -6.65 -11.04
CA ALA A 28 20.24 -5.49 -10.66
C ALA A 28 21.75 -5.82 -10.58
N LYS A 29 22.57 -4.78 -10.46
CA LYS A 29 24.00 -4.95 -10.15
C LYS A 29 24.14 -5.74 -8.85
N GLY A 30 24.96 -6.80 -8.88
CA GLY A 30 25.16 -7.71 -7.73
C GLY A 30 24.32 -8.99 -7.76
N GLY A 31 23.52 -9.21 -8.81
CA GLY A 31 22.82 -10.49 -9.02
C GLY A 31 21.47 -10.64 -8.33
N PHE A 32 20.96 -9.56 -7.71
CA PHE A 32 19.65 -9.54 -7.07
C PHE A 32 18.54 -9.17 -8.05
N THR A 33 17.32 -9.66 -7.80
CA THR A 33 16.13 -9.22 -8.54
C THR A 33 15.93 -7.71 -8.39
N LEU A 34 15.80 -7.02 -9.52
CA LEU A 34 15.38 -5.62 -9.57
C LEU A 34 13.85 -5.54 -9.50
N HIS A 35 13.33 -5.27 -8.31
CA HIS A 35 11.91 -5.01 -8.12
C HIS A 35 11.51 -3.65 -8.73
N GLU A 36 10.30 -3.57 -9.30
CA GLU A 36 9.72 -2.33 -9.81
C GLU A 36 9.73 -1.23 -8.74
N SER A 37 9.38 -1.57 -7.50
CA SER A 37 9.45 -0.64 -6.36
C SER A 37 10.86 -0.15 -6.02
N THR A 38 11.91 -0.93 -6.29
CA THR A 38 13.30 -0.46 -6.13
C THR A 38 13.66 0.53 -7.22
N ALA A 39 13.34 0.24 -8.49
CA ALA A 39 13.59 1.16 -9.59
C ALA A 39 12.83 2.50 -9.42
N MET A 40 11.58 2.44 -8.94
CA MET A 40 10.81 3.64 -8.60
C MET A 40 11.43 4.43 -7.44
N ALA A 41 11.98 3.76 -6.43
CA ALA A 41 12.61 4.41 -5.29
C ALA A 41 13.86 5.20 -5.74
N GLU A 42 14.71 4.58 -6.56
CA GLU A 42 15.88 5.23 -7.16
C GLU A 42 15.46 6.49 -7.93
N TYR A 43 14.44 6.37 -8.80
CA TYR A 43 13.91 7.51 -9.56
C TYR A 43 13.45 8.68 -8.67
N LEU A 44 12.77 8.39 -7.56
CA LEU A 44 12.27 9.42 -6.63
C LEU A 44 13.41 10.04 -5.79
N MET A 45 14.36 9.22 -5.34
CA MET A 45 15.53 9.68 -4.59
C MET A 45 16.40 10.61 -5.45
N GLU A 46 16.61 10.31 -6.73
CA GLU A 46 17.27 11.21 -7.68
C GLU A 46 16.57 12.58 -7.79
N ARG A 47 15.27 12.62 -7.54
CA ARG A 47 14.42 13.82 -7.54
C ARG A 47 14.26 14.44 -6.15
N ARG A 48 15.11 14.05 -5.21
CA ARG A 48 15.19 14.60 -3.85
C ARG A 48 13.94 14.34 -3.00
N VAL A 49 13.19 13.29 -3.29
CA VAL A 49 12.21 12.78 -2.32
C VAL A 49 12.99 12.15 -1.15
N PRO A 50 12.72 12.56 0.11
CA PRO A 50 13.42 12.00 1.27
C PRO A 50 13.22 10.48 1.37
N PRO A 51 14.30 9.67 1.48
CA PRO A 51 14.19 8.21 1.55
C PRO A 51 13.28 7.70 2.68
N GLU A 52 13.24 8.40 3.82
CA GLU A 52 12.39 8.12 4.97
C GLU A 52 10.88 8.23 4.67
N HIS A 53 10.51 8.88 3.57
CA HIS A 53 9.13 8.99 3.10
C HIS A 53 8.80 7.93 2.04
N ILE A 54 9.77 7.18 1.54
CA ILE A 54 9.59 6.17 0.49
C ILE A 54 9.43 4.80 1.13
N LEU A 55 8.29 4.17 0.86
CA LEU A 55 8.00 2.80 1.30
C LEU A 55 7.96 1.91 0.06
N LYS A 56 8.47 0.68 0.18
CA LYS A 56 8.48 -0.29 -0.91
C LYS A 56 7.62 -1.50 -0.58
N ASP A 57 7.01 -2.04 -1.61
CA ASP A 57 6.45 -3.38 -1.63
C ASP A 57 7.20 -4.19 -2.70
N THR A 58 7.87 -5.25 -2.26
CA THR A 58 8.66 -6.15 -3.11
C THR A 58 8.03 -7.54 -3.23
N ALA A 59 6.78 -7.71 -2.80
CA ALA A 59 6.09 -9.00 -2.79
C ALA A 59 4.95 -9.08 -3.80
N SER A 60 4.24 -7.97 -4.05
CA SER A 60 3.13 -7.94 -5.01
C SER A 60 3.58 -8.10 -6.46
N MET A 61 2.86 -8.90 -7.24
CA MET A 61 3.20 -9.14 -8.66
C MET A 61 2.06 -8.82 -9.63
N ASP A 62 0.93 -8.33 -9.11
CA ASP A 62 -0.24 -7.96 -9.89
C ASP A 62 -1.04 -6.84 -9.19
N THR A 63 -2.10 -6.37 -9.84
CA THR A 63 -2.89 -5.22 -9.34
C THR A 63 -3.66 -5.53 -8.04
N ILE A 64 -4.11 -6.77 -7.83
CA ILE A 64 -4.80 -7.20 -6.60
C ILE A 64 -3.77 -7.33 -5.47
N GLY A 65 -2.63 -7.96 -5.75
CA GLY A 65 -1.49 -8.07 -4.85
C GLY A 65 -1.00 -6.71 -4.38
N ASN A 66 -0.92 -5.72 -5.28
CA ASN A 66 -0.58 -4.34 -4.93
C ASN A 66 -1.55 -3.76 -3.89
N ALA A 67 -2.86 -3.95 -4.10
CA ALA A 67 -3.88 -3.47 -3.16
C ALA A 67 -3.80 -4.18 -1.80
N TYR A 68 -3.57 -5.49 -1.80
CA TYR A 68 -3.48 -6.31 -0.59
C TYR A 68 -2.22 -6.00 0.24
N MET A 69 -1.05 -5.93 -0.39
CA MET A 69 0.19 -5.60 0.31
C MET A 69 0.18 -4.15 0.79
N CYS A 70 -0.38 -3.21 0.02
CA CYS A 70 -0.64 -1.85 0.48
C CYS A 70 -1.47 -1.83 1.77
N LEU A 71 -2.57 -2.60 1.80
CA LEU A 71 -3.44 -2.69 2.96
C LEU A 71 -2.73 -3.32 4.17
N CYS A 72 -2.24 -4.55 4.03
CA CYS A 72 -1.76 -5.36 5.15
C CYS A 72 -0.40 -4.92 5.69
N VAL A 73 0.54 -4.55 4.81
CA VAL A 73 1.92 -4.24 5.22
C VAL A 73 2.07 -2.78 5.62
N HIS A 74 1.28 -1.88 5.03
CA HIS A 74 1.46 -0.44 5.19
C HIS A 74 0.27 0.25 5.84
N ALA A 75 -0.93 0.10 5.30
CA ALA A 75 -2.09 0.87 5.73
C ALA A 75 -2.58 0.46 7.13
N ILE A 76 -2.74 -0.83 7.41
CA ILE A 76 -3.20 -1.32 8.72
C ILE A 76 -2.22 -0.93 9.83
N PRO A 77 -0.89 -1.20 9.74
CA PRO A 77 0.05 -0.85 10.81
C PRO A 77 0.19 0.66 11.05
N ARG A 78 -0.04 1.48 10.02
CA ARG A 78 0.04 2.95 10.10
C ARG A 78 -1.31 3.64 10.30
N ASN A 79 -2.38 2.85 10.44
CA ASN A 79 -3.74 3.34 10.56
C ASN A 79 -4.16 4.29 9.42
N TRP A 80 -3.70 4.04 8.18
CA TRP A 80 -4.14 4.80 7.02
C TRP A 80 -5.60 4.49 6.71
N ARG A 81 -6.42 5.54 6.64
CA ARG A 81 -7.86 5.43 6.33
C ARG A 81 -8.17 5.73 4.87
N THR A 82 -7.33 6.53 4.23
CA THR A 82 -7.51 7.02 2.87
C THR A 82 -6.16 7.07 2.19
N VAL A 83 -6.10 6.61 0.95
CA VAL A 83 -4.88 6.67 0.11
C VAL A 83 -5.22 7.27 -1.24
N LEU A 84 -4.27 8.02 -1.80
CA LEU A 84 -4.32 8.43 -3.19
C LEU A 84 -3.55 7.40 -4.01
N VAL A 85 -4.24 6.73 -4.94
CA VAL A 85 -3.61 5.77 -5.84
C VAL A 85 -3.24 6.47 -7.14
N VAL A 86 -1.95 6.48 -7.48
CA VAL A 86 -1.42 7.06 -8.71
C VAL A 86 -1.05 5.93 -9.67
N THR A 87 -1.65 5.90 -10.85
CA THR A 87 -1.38 4.89 -11.88
C THR A 87 -1.65 5.47 -13.28
N SER A 88 -1.34 4.71 -14.33
CA SER A 88 -1.62 5.12 -15.71
C SER A 88 -3.13 5.16 -16.00
N ALA A 89 -3.57 6.04 -16.90
CA ALA A 89 -4.99 6.20 -17.22
C ALA A 89 -5.66 4.90 -17.69
N PHE A 90 -4.96 4.09 -18.48
CA PHE A 90 -5.48 2.82 -18.99
C PHE A 90 -5.54 1.70 -17.95
N HIS A 91 -4.81 1.82 -16.83
CA HIS A 91 -4.90 0.88 -15.70
C HIS A 91 -5.87 1.35 -14.61
N ALA A 92 -6.25 2.63 -14.59
CA ALA A 92 -7.02 3.25 -13.51
C ALA A 92 -8.31 2.50 -13.17
N GLY A 93 -9.08 2.05 -14.17
CA GLY A 93 -10.33 1.30 -13.92
C GLY A 93 -10.10 -0.02 -13.16
N ARG A 94 -9.10 -0.81 -13.59
CA ARG A 94 -8.73 -2.07 -12.93
C ARG A 94 -8.15 -1.82 -11.53
N THR A 95 -7.27 -0.83 -11.41
CA THR A 95 -6.64 -0.49 -10.13
C THR A 95 -7.68 -0.03 -9.12
N ARG A 96 -8.62 0.82 -9.53
CA ARG A 96 -9.72 1.27 -8.66
C ARG A 96 -10.55 0.08 -8.16
N ALA A 97 -11.01 -0.79 -9.06
CA ALA A 97 -11.81 -1.95 -8.69
C ALA A 97 -11.07 -2.88 -7.72
N ALA A 98 -9.77 -3.13 -7.95
CA ALA A 98 -8.96 -3.97 -7.07
C ALA A 98 -8.79 -3.36 -5.67
N PHE A 99 -8.49 -2.05 -5.58
CA PHE A 99 -8.34 -1.36 -4.30
C PHE A 99 -9.66 -1.30 -3.54
N GLU A 100 -10.76 -0.91 -4.19
CA GLU A 100 -12.08 -0.85 -3.56
C GLU A 100 -12.50 -2.23 -3.03
N TRP A 101 -12.32 -3.30 -3.82
CA TRP A 101 -12.63 -4.66 -3.38
C TRP A 101 -11.77 -5.09 -2.20
N VAL A 102 -10.44 -5.07 -2.33
CA VAL A 102 -9.54 -5.57 -1.28
C VAL A 102 -9.68 -4.77 0.01
N TRP A 103 -9.82 -3.44 -0.08
CA TRP A 103 -9.96 -2.59 1.11
C TRP A 103 -11.32 -2.74 1.77
N SER A 104 -12.37 -3.14 1.03
CA SER A 104 -13.67 -3.46 1.63
C SER A 104 -13.64 -4.71 2.53
N LEU A 105 -12.63 -5.59 2.38
CA LEU A 105 -12.46 -6.77 3.23
C LEU A 105 -11.96 -6.43 4.64
N TYR A 106 -11.47 -5.22 4.86
CA TYR A 106 -10.96 -4.78 6.16
C TYR A 106 -11.90 -3.74 6.79
N THR A 107 -12.38 -4.05 7.99
CA THR A 107 -13.05 -3.06 8.84
C THR A 107 -12.12 -2.64 9.98
N PRO A 108 -11.71 -1.37 10.04
CA PRO A 108 -10.98 -0.81 11.17
C PRO A 108 -11.58 -1.19 12.52
N GLY A 109 -10.75 -1.65 13.46
CA GLY A 109 -11.18 -1.96 14.82
C GLY A 109 -11.88 -3.31 15.01
N VAL A 110 -12.32 -3.99 13.95
CA VAL A 110 -12.97 -5.31 14.07
C VAL A 110 -11.95 -6.43 14.35
N HIS A 111 -10.66 -6.22 14.03
CA HIS A 111 -9.61 -7.22 14.20
C HIS A 111 -8.28 -6.71 14.80
N GLY A 112 -8.26 -5.62 15.60
CA GLY A 112 -7.04 -5.27 16.34
C GLY A 112 -6.71 -3.78 16.54
N ALA A 113 -7.70 -2.96 16.89
CA ALA A 113 -7.43 -1.73 17.62
C ALA A 113 -8.48 -1.61 18.73
N GLY A 114 -8.16 -2.20 19.88
CA GLY A 114 -8.91 -1.97 21.10
C GLY A 114 -8.87 -0.49 21.46
N LEU A 115 -10.05 0.11 21.58
CA LEU A 115 -10.26 1.26 22.45
C LEU A 115 -10.12 0.79 23.93
N PRO A 116 -9.77 1.71 24.85
CA PRO A 116 -9.28 1.42 26.20
C PRO A 116 -10.27 0.67 27.11
N ALA A 117 -9.74 0.11 28.21
CA ALA A 117 -10.29 -0.93 29.10
C ALA A 117 -11.71 -0.73 29.71
N GLY A 118 -12.47 0.30 29.34
CA GLY A 118 -13.80 0.60 29.91
C GLY A 118 -15.00 0.23 29.03
N LEU A 119 -14.82 -0.22 27.78
CA LEU A 119 -15.95 -0.47 26.87
C LEU A 119 -15.81 -1.82 26.13
N ARG A 120 -15.70 -2.92 26.87
CA ARG A 120 -15.92 -4.25 26.28
C ARG A 120 -17.42 -4.41 26.03
N ALA A 121 -17.85 -4.43 24.77
CA ALA A 121 -19.17 -4.98 24.44
C ALA A 121 -19.18 -6.48 24.83
N PRO A 122 -20.27 -6.99 25.41
CA PRO A 122 -20.33 -8.38 25.83
C PRO A 122 -20.26 -9.27 24.58
N VAL A 123 -19.29 -10.19 24.57
CA VAL A 123 -19.32 -11.35 23.68
C VAL A 123 -20.47 -12.22 24.17
N VAL A 124 -21.63 -12.11 23.53
CA VAL A 124 -22.71 -13.09 23.73
C VAL A 124 -22.36 -14.30 22.89
N GLY A 125 -21.99 -15.38 23.58
CA GLY A 125 -21.79 -16.69 22.98
C GLY A 125 -23.09 -17.31 22.49
N SER A 126 -22.92 -18.19 21.50
CA SER A 126 -23.72 -19.37 21.11
C SER A 126 -25.03 -19.64 21.85
N THR A 127 -26.14 -19.79 21.12
CA THR A 127 -26.82 -21.09 20.87
C THR A 127 -28.17 -20.88 20.19
N ALA A 128 -28.36 -21.48 19.01
CA ALA A 128 -29.53 -22.24 18.57
C ALA A 128 -29.25 -22.79 17.16
#